data_AF-A0AA96VM45-F1
#
_entry.id   AF-A0AA96VM45-F1
#
_cell.length_a   1.000
_cell.length_b   1.000
_cell.length_c   1.000
_cell.angle_alpha   90.00
_cell.angle_beta   90.00
_cell.angle_gamma   90.00
#
_symmetry.space_group_name_H-M   'P 1'
#
loop_
_entity.id
_entity.type
_entity.pdbx_description
1 polymer ?
#
loop_
_entity_poly.entity_id
_entity_poly.type
_entity_poly.pdbx_seq_one_letter_code
_entity_poly.pdbx_strand_id
1 'polypeptide(L)'
;MDNLKIIKIGNYASIAIDLFVFLMWLVSVRTDGKDLLPIMLILTLLHALVIGTSYYFLKKRGMSYRMPVHQRYLILGVALASAILFMESMIMGEVSRLFLLLINGCLVLVCPIARLVNNTTVN
;
A
#
# COMPACT_ATOMS: atom_id res chain seq x y z
N MET A 1 -8.56 -6.29 -22.77
CA MET A 1 -7.81 -5.28 -21.99
C MET A 1 -6.46 -5.88 -21.61
N ASP A 2 -5.34 -5.25 -21.94
CA ASP A 2 -4.01 -5.81 -21.65
C ASP A 2 -3.83 -6.02 -20.15
N ASN A 3 -3.47 -7.23 -19.72
CA ASN A 3 -3.32 -7.57 -18.30
C ASN A 3 -2.28 -6.71 -17.58
N LEU A 4 -1.34 -6.12 -18.34
CA LEU A 4 -0.40 -5.12 -17.85
C LEU A 4 -1.11 -3.84 -17.39
N LYS A 5 -2.20 -3.42 -18.07
CA LYS A 5 -3.03 -2.29 -17.65
C LYS A 5 -3.77 -2.61 -16.35
N ILE A 6 -4.26 -3.83 -16.17
CA ILE A 6 -4.94 -4.27 -14.94
C ILE A 6 -3.98 -4.17 -13.74
N ILE A 7 -2.74 -4.65 -13.89
CA ILE A 7 -1.75 -4.60 -12.80
C ILE A 7 -1.32 -3.16 -12.50
N LYS A 8 -1.16 -2.31 -13.54
CA LYS A 8 -0.89 -0.88 -13.34
C LYS A 8 -2.02 -0.18 -12.58
N ILE A 9 -3.27 -0.45 -12.94
CA ILE A 9 -4.44 0.09 -12.25
C ILE A 9 -4.47 -0.39 -10.80
N GLY A 10 -4.19 -1.67 -10.54
CA GLY A 10 -4.09 -2.22 -9.18
C GLY A 10 -3.04 -1.50 -8.32
N ASN A 11 -1.87 -1.19 -8.87
CA ASN A 11 -0.85 -0.41 -8.16
C ASN A 11 -1.29 1.02 -7.85
N TYR A 12 -1.87 1.73 -8.82
CA TYR A 12 -2.38 3.08 -8.56
C TYR A 12 -3.49 3.07 -7.53
N ALA A 13 -4.38 2.08 -7.57
CA ALA A 13 -5.42 1.90 -6.57
C ALA A 13 -4.83 1.62 -5.17
N SER A 14 -3.81 0.77 -5.07
CA SER A 14 -3.10 0.49 -3.81
C SER A 14 -2.47 1.77 -3.22
N ILE A 15 -1.75 2.55 -4.03
CA ILE A 15 -1.16 3.82 -3.59
C ILE A 15 -2.24 4.82 -3.15
N ALA A 16 -3.35 4.90 -3.88
CA ALA A 16 -4.46 5.78 -3.54
C ALA A 16 -5.14 5.38 -2.23
N ILE A 17 -5.36 4.08 -2.00
CA ILE A 17 -5.93 3.57 -0.75
C ILE A 17 -5.00 3.88 0.43
N ASP A 18 -3.68 3.70 0.26
CA ASP A 18 -2.72 3.99 1.32
C ASP A 18 -2.71 5.48 1.71
N LEU A 19 -2.66 6.38 0.72
CA LEU A 19 -2.77 7.83 0.95
C LEU A 19 -4.08 8.20 1.63
N PHE A 20 -5.19 7.54 1.28
CA PHE A 20 -6.48 7.82 1.87
C PHE A 20 -6.56 7.38 3.33
N VAL A 21 -6.04 6.18 3.66
CA VAL A 21 -5.94 5.72 5.06
C VAL A 21 -5.02 6.62 5.88
N PHE A 22 -3.92 7.09 5.29
CA PHE A 22 -3.02 8.05 5.93
C PHE A 22 -3.74 9.36 6.26
N LEU A 23 -4.49 9.93 5.32
CA LEU A 23 -5.30 11.13 5.55
C LEU A 23 -6.36 10.90 6.63
N MET A 24 -7.06 9.76 6.58
CA MET A 24 -8.06 9.42 7.59
C MET A 24 -7.46 9.25 8.99
N TRP A 25 -6.27 8.68 9.09
CA TRP A 25 -5.54 8.60 10.35
C TRP A 25 -5.26 10.00 10.90
N LEU A 26 -4.78 10.92 10.06
CA LEU A 26 -4.38 12.28 10.46
C LEU A 26 -5.59 13.08 10.95
N VAL A 27 -6.73 12.95 10.27
CA VAL A 27 -8.00 13.53 10.71
C VAL A 27 -8.44 12.89 12.02
N SER A 28 -8.43 11.56 12.09
CA SER A 28 -8.88 10.79 13.25
C SER A 28 -8.13 11.21 14.53
N VAL A 29 -6.80 11.28 14.49
CA VAL A 29 -5.96 11.68 15.63
C VAL A 29 -6.25 13.12 16.06
N ARG A 30 -6.44 14.06 15.12
CA ARG A 30 -6.71 15.47 15.46
C ARG A 30 -8.10 15.73 16.00
N THR A 31 -9.10 14.97 15.58
CA THR A 31 -10.51 15.22 15.95
C THR A 31 -11.06 14.21 16.94
N ASP A 32 -10.20 13.39 17.55
CA ASP A 32 -10.60 12.25 18.40
C ASP A 32 -11.61 11.31 17.72
N GLY A 33 -11.55 11.24 16.38
CA GLY A 33 -12.54 10.61 15.52
C GLY A 33 -12.45 9.08 15.54
N LYS A 34 -12.90 8.46 16.64
CA LYS A 34 -12.98 7.00 16.81
C LYS A 34 -13.86 6.32 15.75
N ASP A 35 -14.84 7.06 15.22
CA ASP A 35 -15.77 6.59 14.19
C ASP A 35 -15.09 6.35 12.82
N LEU A 36 -13.87 6.86 12.63
CA LEU A 36 -13.09 6.65 11.41
C LEU A 36 -12.34 5.31 11.41
N LEU A 37 -12.18 4.68 12.57
CA LEU A 37 -11.42 3.45 12.74
C LEU A 37 -12.01 2.25 11.95
N PRO A 38 -13.34 2.01 11.94
CA PRO A 38 -13.94 0.98 11.10
C PRO A 38 -13.73 1.23 9.61
N ILE A 39 -13.76 2.49 9.17
CA ILE A 39 -13.55 2.87 7.77
C ILE A 39 -12.10 2.59 7.36
N MET A 40 -11.14 2.97 8.21
CA MET A 40 -9.73 2.66 8.01
C MET A 40 -9.48 1.15 7.92
N LEU A 41 -10.13 0.35 8.77
CA LEU A 41 -10.05 -1.11 8.70
C LEU A 41 -10.56 -1.67 7.36
N ILE A 42 -11.72 -1.20 6.90
CA ILE A 42 -12.30 -1.60 5.60
C ILE A 42 -11.34 -1.27 4.45
N LEU A 43 -10.74 -0.08 4.48
CA LEU A 43 -9.78 0.35 3.48
C LEU A 43 -8.50 -0.49 3.50
N THR A 44 -7.97 -0.83 4.67
CA THR A 44 -6.82 -1.73 4.81
C THR A 44 -7.13 -3.13 4.27
N LEU A 45 -8.34 -3.66 4.52
CA LEU A 45 -8.77 -4.94 3.94
C LEU A 45 -8.90 -4.87 2.41
N LEU A 46 -9.46 -3.78 1.89
CA LEU A 46 -9.53 -3.51 0.45
C LEU A 46 -8.13 -3.43 -0.17
N HIS A 47 -7.19 -2.79 0.53
CA HIS A 47 -5.80 -2.71 0.09
C HIS A 47 -5.16 -4.09 -0.03
N ALA A 48 -5.33 -4.95 0.98
CA ALA A 48 -4.85 -6.32 0.96
C ALA A 48 -5.45 -7.13 -0.20
N LEU A 49 -6.75 -6.94 -0.50
CA LEU A 49 -7.41 -7.57 -1.64
C LEU A 49 -6.82 -7.11 -2.99
N VAL A 50 -6.55 -5.81 -3.15
CA VAL A 50 -5.93 -5.26 -4.37
C VAL A 50 -4.53 -5.83 -4.58
N ILE A 51 -3.76 -5.98 -3.51
CA ILE A 51 -2.42 -6.60 -3.58
C ILE A 51 -2.55 -8.09 -3.90
N GLY A 52 -3.41 -8.83 -3.21
CA GLY A 52 -3.61 -10.26 -3.42
C GLY A 52 -4.06 -10.60 -4.84
N THR A 53 -4.99 -9.82 -5.39
CA THR A 53 -5.43 -9.97 -6.79
C THR A 53 -4.31 -9.69 -7.77
N SER A 54 -3.50 -8.66 -7.52
CA SER A 54 -2.34 -8.34 -8.37
C SER A 54 -1.29 -9.45 -8.35
N TYR A 55 -1.01 -10.05 -7.18
CA TYR A 55 -0.17 -11.25 -7.05
C TYR A 55 -0.72 -12.46 -7.82
N TYR A 56 -2.03 -12.73 -7.70
CA TYR A 56 -2.69 -13.81 -8.41
C TYR A 56 -2.54 -13.67 -9.93
N PHE A 57 -2.78 -12.47 -10.48
CA PHE A 57 -2.65 -12.23 -11.92
C PHE A 57 -1.20 -12.35 -12.41
N LEU A 58 -0.23 -11.88 -11.64
CA LEU A 58 1.19 -12.00 -11.98
C LEU A 58 1.65 -13.46 -12.01
N LYS A 59 1.28 -14.25 -10.98
CA LYS A 59 1.62 -15.68 -10.91
C LYS A 59 0.98 -16.48 -12.04
N LYS A 60 -0.30 -16.24 -12.35
CA LYS A 60 -1.03 -16.90 -13.45
C LYS A 60 -0.37 -16.68 -14.83
N ARG A 61 0.40 -15.60 -14.98
CA ARG A 61 0.99 -15.16 -16.25
C ARG A 61 2.50 -15.44 -16.37
N GLY A 62 3.13 -16.01 -15.35
CA GLY A 62 4.59 -16.23 -15.34
C GLY A 62 5.42 -14.94 -15.40
N MET A 63 4.84 -13.80 -15.01
CA MET A 63 5.53 -12.52 -15.05
C MET A 63 6.41 -12.35 -13.80
N SER A 64 7.67 -11.95 -14.02
CA SER A 64 8.63 -11.75 -12.93
C SER A 64 8.47 -10.38 -12.28
N TYR A 65 8.73 -10.35 -10.98
CA TYR A 65 8.66 -9.16 -10.17
C TYR A 65 9.98 -8.41 -10.15
N ARG A 66 9.91 -7.09 -10.33
CA ARG A 66 11.00 -6.20 -9.90
C ARG A 66 10.43 -4.92 -9.33
N MET A 67 10.93 -4.56 -8.15
CA MET A 67 10.75 -3.26 -7.53
C MET A 67 11.54 -2.20 -8.31
N PRO A 68 10.90 -1.26 -9.03
CA PRO A 68 11.61 -0.17 -9.68
C PRO A 68 12.20 0.79 -8.63
N VAL A 69 13.33 1.41 -8.96
CA VAL A 69 14.10 2.27 -8.03
C VAL A 69 13.26 3.43 -7.50
N HIS A 70 12.37 4.02 -8.30
CA HIS A 70 11.48 5.10 -7.86
C HIS A 70 10.51 4.68 -6.74
N GLN A 71 10.09 3.42 -6.73
CA GLN A 71 9.23 2.90 -5.67
C GLN A 71 9.99 2.71 -4.36
N ARG A 72 11.32 2.47 -4.42
CA ARG A 72 12.18 2.45 -3.22
C ARG A 72 12.20 3.82 -2.54
N TYR A 73 12.25 4.92 -3.29
CA TYR A 73 12.17 6.27 -2.70
C TYR A 73 10.79 6.55 -2.10
N LEU A 74 9.73 6.10 -2.78
CA LEU A 74 8.36 6.25 -2.27
C LEU A 74 8.18 5.47 -0.96
N ILE A 75 8.73 4.27 -0.88
CA ILE A 75 8.78 3.42 0.31
C ILE A 75 9.60 4.04 1.42
N LEU A 76 10.75 4.62 1.10
CA LEU A 76 11.56 5.33 2.08
C LEU A 76 10.81 6.52 2.67
N GLY A 77 10.07 7.25 1.82
CA GLY A 77 9.19 8.35 2.23
C GLY A 77 8.04 7.88 3.12
N VAL A 78 7.37 6.77 2.75
CA VAL A 78 6.30 6.17 3.56
C VAL A 78 6.85 5.68 4.90
N ALA A 79 8.03 5.07 4.92
CA ALA A 79 8.67 4.60 6.16
C ALA A 79 9.05 5.77 7.08
N LEU A 80 9.62 6.85 6.54
CA LEU A 80 9.93 8.07 7.27
C LEU A 80 8.66 8.74 7.82
N ALA A 81 7.62 8.88 6.99
CA ALA A 81 6.34 9.42 7.40
C ALA A 81 5.71 8.57 8.52
N SER A 82 5.71 7.24 8.36
CA SER A 82 5.20 6.30 9.37
C SER A 82 5.97 6.40 10.69
N ALA A 83 7.29 6.62 10.66
CA ALA A 83 8.10 6.81 11.86
C ALA A 83 7.76 8.11 12.61
N ILE A 84 7.52 9.20 11.88
CA ILE A 84 7.06 10.47 12.46
C ILE A 84 5.68 10.28 13.11
N LEU A 85 4.76 9.63 12.39
CA LEU A 85 3.41 9.36 12.89
C LEU A 85 3.40 8.39 14.08
N PHE A 86 4.36 7.46 14.12
CA PHE A 86 4.55 6.56 15.26
C PHE A 86 4.86 7.33 16.54
N MET A 87 5.74 8.32 16.48
CA MET A 87 6.04 9.16 17.63
C MET A 87 4.82 9.97 18.08
N GLU A 88 4.06 10.54 17.15
CA GLU A 88 2.84 11.32 17.45
C GLU A 88 1.74 10.45 18.10
N SER A 89 1.49 9.25 17.57
CA SER A 89 0.48 8.33 18.11
C SER A 89 0.85 7.77 19.50
N MET A 90 2.14 7.55 19.77
CA MET A 90 2.62 7.11 21.10
C MET A 90 2.45 8.20 22.15
N ILE A 91 2.64 9.48 21.77
CA ILE A 91 2.38 10.62 22.66
C ILE A 91 0.88 10.71 23.01
N MET A 92 0.00 10.40 22.06
CA MET A 92 -1.46 10.46 22.23
C MET A 92 -2.10 9.18 22.80
N GLY A 93 -1.36 8.08 22.95
CA GLY A 93 -1.89 6.81 23.45
C GLY A 93 -2.79 6.03 22.46
N GLU A 94 -2.78 6.40 21.17
CA GLU A 94 -3.69 5.88 20.15
C GLU A 94 -3.11 4.66 19.41
N VAL A 95 -2.94 3.56 20.14
CA VAL A 95 -2.23 2.34 19.69
C VAL A 95 -2.95 1.62 18.53
N SER A 96 -4.27 1.59 18.52
CA SER A 96 -5.06 0.87 17.51
C SER A 96 -4.95 1.51 16.11
N ARG A 97 -4.98 2.84 16.05
CA ARG A 97 -4.83 3.62 14.81
C ARG A 97 -3.41 3.48 14.25
N LEU A 98 -2.43 3.43 15.14
CA LEU A 98 -1.03 3.19 14.80
C LEU A 98 -0.80 1.81 14.16
N PHE A 99 -1.39 0.75 14.73
CA PHE A 99 -1.30 -0.59 14.16
C PHE A 99 -1.90 -0.66 12.74
N LEU A 100 -3.04 -0.01 12.51
CA LEU A 100 -3.67 0.06 11.19
C LEU A 100 -2.77 0.75 10.16
N LEU A 101 -2.15 1.86 10.55
CA LEU A 101 -1.21 2.60 9.70
C LEU A 101 0.02 1.74 9.34
N LEU A 102 0.60 1.04 10.32
CA LEU A 102 1.74 0.14 10.11
C LEU A 102 1.39 -1.01 9.16
N ILE A 103 0.22 -1.65 9.35
CA ILE A 103 -0.24 -2.72 8.45
C ILE A 103 -0.37 -2.17 7.03
N ASN A 104 -0.94 -0.98 6.86
CA ASN A 104 -1.16 -0.39 5.55
C ASN A 104 0.14 0.01 4.84
N GLY A 105 1.09 0.58 5.60
CA GLY A 105 2.43 0.87 5.11
C GLY A 105 3.14 -0.40 4.64
N CYS A 106 3.08 -1.48 5.43
CA CYS A 106 3.63 -2.80 5.04
C CYS A 106 2.98 -3.35 3.76
N LEU A 107 1.68 -3.14 3.56
CA LEU A 107 0.97 -3.54 2.35
C LEU A 107 1.52 -2.81 1.10
N VAL A 108 1.81 -1.50 1.18
CA VAL A 108 2.48 -0.79 0.07
C VAL A 108 3.85 -1.38 -0.25
N LEU A 109 4.61 -1.82 0.75
CA LEU A 109 5.96 -2.37 0.54
C LEU A 109 5.94 -3.65 -0.31
N VAL A 110 4.91 -4.46 -0.13
CA VAL A 110 4.72 -5.72 -0.86
C VAL A 110 3.92 -5.50 -2.15
N CYS A 111 3.54 -4.26 -2.49
CA CYS A 111 2.68 -4.01 -3.63
C CYS A 111 3.40 -4.32 -4.96
N PRO A 112 2.81 -5.18 -5.79
CA PRO A 112 3.49 -5.80 -6.92
C PRO A 112 3.55 -4.97 -8.21
N ILE A 113 4.75 -4.63 -8.70
CA ILE A 113 4.90 -4.00 -10.02
C ILE A 113 5.24 -5.01 -11.12
N ALA A 114 4.31 -5.21 -12.06
CA ALA A 114 4.58 -5.93 -13.30
C ALA A 114 5.54 -5.14 -14.20
N ARG A 115 6.70 -5.74 -14.47
CA ARG A 115 7.52 -5.39 -15.63
C ARG A 115 7.48 -6.58 -16.58
N LEU A 116 7.11 -6.34 -17.83
CA LEU A 116 7.23 -7.35 -18.87
C LEU A 116 8.73 -7.58 -19.11
N VAL A 117 9.29 -8.64 -18.52
CA VAL A 117 10.58 -9.15 -18.97
C VAL A 117 10.25 -9.95 -20.22
N ASN A 118 10.43 -9.33 -21.39
CA ASN A 118 10.35 -10.05 -22.65
C ASN A 118 11.46 -11.12 -22.62
N ASN A 119 11.09 -12.39 -22.46
CA ASN A 119 11.99 -13.52 -22.70
C ASN A 119 12.22 -13.75 -24.22
N THR A 120 12.29 -12.70 -25.05
CA THR A 120 12.45 -12.80 -26.50
C THR A 120 13.85 -12.42 -26.99
N THR A 121 14.88 -12.61 -26.17
CA THR A 121 16.28 -12.60 -26.65
C THR A 121 17.05 -13.75 -26.02
N VAL A 122 16.65 -14.98 -26.39
CA VAL A 122 17.58 -16.10 -26.48
C VAL A 122 17.28 -16.75 -27.83
N ASN A 123 17.84 -16.16 -28.89
CA ASN A 123 18.15 -16.85 -30.14
C ASN A 123 19.67 -16.89 -30.25
#